data_AF-A0A921J101-F1
#
_entry.id   AF-A0A921J101-F1
#
_cell.length_a   1.000
_cell.length_b   1.000
_cell.length_c   1.000
_cell.angle_alpha   90.00
_cell.angle_beta   90.00
_cell.angle_gamma   90.00
#
_symmetry.space_group_name_H-M   'P 1'
#
loop_
_entity.id
_entity.type
_entity.pdbx_description
1 polymer ?
#
loop_
_entity_poly.entity_id
_entity_poly.type
_entity_poly.pdbx_seq_one_letter_code
_entity_poly.pdbx_strand_id
1 'polypeptide(L)'
;MDKAEITALIVVGVMIVMDYATGLLKALKNHDVSSVKMREGLYHKGAYIVVMALAEVIEHAQHAIDLGFSVPIVVPAAVYITLTETTSIIENLGEINPELQGSRLLTLFRSTKTEEE
;
A
#
# COMPACT_ATOMS: atom_id res chain seq x y z
N MET A 1 11.02 -17.04 9.52
CA MET A 1 10.93 -16.05 8.44
C MET A 1 11.90 -16.33 7.33
N ASP A 2 11.36 -16.67 6.19
CA ASP A 2 12.12 -16.87 4.96
C ASP A 2 12.58 -15.53 4.38
N LYS A 3 13.62 -15.57 3.55
CA LYS A 3 14.16 -14.37 2.90
C LYS A 3 13.09 -13.59 2.10
N ALA A 4 12.14 -14.31 1.51
CA ALA A 4 11.03 -13.71 0.76
C ALA A 4 10.10 -12.90 1.66
N GLU A 5 9.75 -13.42 2.84
CA GLU A 5 8.87 -12.75 3.82
C GLU A 5 9.52 -11.48 4.38
N ILE A 6 10.81 -11.56 4.72
CA ILE A 6 11.58 -10.39 5.18
C ILE A 6 11.61 -9.31 4.09
N THR A 7 11.88 -9.72 2.84
CA THR A 7 11.89 -8.80 1.70
C THR A 7 10.52 -8.17 1.49
N ALA A 8 9.45 -8.96 1.58
CA ALA A 8 8.07 -8.52 1.44
C ALA A 8 7.68 -7.46 2.47
N LEU A 9 8.04 -7.67 3.75
CA LEU A 9 7.80 -6.70 4.82
C LEU A 9 8.56 -5.39 4.62
N ILE A 10 9.83 -5.47 4.20
CA ILE A 10 10.64 -4.28 3.91
C ILE A 10 10.02 -3.48 2.76
N VAL A 11 9.62 -4.16 1.68
CA VAL A 11 8.96 -3.51 0.53
C VAL A 11 7.68 -2.82 0.97
N VAL A 12 6.79 -3.51 1.70
CA VAL A 12 5.55 -2.90 2.21
C VAL A 12 5.83 -1.68 3.09
N GLY A 13 6.81 -1.76 3.99
CA GLY A 13 7.20 -0.64 4.84
C GLY A 13 7.68 0.57 4.03
N VAL A 14 8.53 0.35 3.03
CA VAL A 14 9.01 1.41 2.13
C VAL A 14 7.85 2.02 1.33
N MET A 15 6.93 1.19 0.83
CA MET A 15 5.78 1.67 0.06
C MET A 15 4.86 2.57 0.89
N ILE A 16 4.53 2.17 2.12
CA ILE A 16 3.72 2.98 3.05
C ILE A 16 4.37 4.33 3.35
N VAL A 17 5.69 4.33 3.60
CA VAL A 17 6.44 5.58 3.88
C VAL A 17 6.47 6.47 2.64
N MET A 18 6.71 5.90 1.47
CA MET A 18 6.73 6.64 0.21
C MET A 18 5.37 7.27 -0.07
N ASP A 19 4.27 6.53 0.11
CA ASP A 19 2.95 7.09 -0.16
C ASP A 19 2.53 8.15 0.86
N TYR A 20 2.87 7.96 2.13
CA TYR A 20 2.64 9.01 3.11
C TYR A 20 3.42 10.29 2.76
N ALA A 21 4.66 10.15 2.30
CA ALA A 21 5.48 11.28 1.88
C ALA A 21 4.91 11.98 0.63
N THR A 22 4.49 11.24 -0.39
CA THR A 22 3.87 11.85 -1.59
C THR A 22 2.51 12.49 -1.26
N GLY A 23 1.70 11.86 -0.41
CA GLY A 23 0.45 12.44 0.08
C GLY A 23 0.66 13.74 0.85
N LEU A 24 1.71 13.83 1.67
CA LEU A 24 2.08 15.07 2.36
C LEU A 24 2.55 16.15 1.38
N LEU A 25 3.41 15.82 0.42
CA LEU A 25 3.88 16.76 -0.60
C LEU A 25 2.72 17.34 -1.42
N LYS A 26 1.76 16.49 -1.77
CA LYS A 26 0.51 16.87 -2.43
C LYS A 26 -0.28 17.87 -1.59
N ALA A 27 -0.50 17.56 -0.32
CA ALA A 27 -1.25 18.43 0.59
C ALA A 27 -0.57 19.80 0.79
N LEU A 28 0.78 19.80 0.86
CA LEU A 28 1.58 21.02 0.92
C LEU A 28 1.42 21.86 -0.35
N LYS A 29 1.53 21.25 -1.53
CA LYS A 29 1.33 21.93 -2.82
C LYS A 29 -0.06 22.55 -2.93
N ASN A 30 -1.08 21.83 -2.46
CA ASN A 30 -2.47 22.27 -2.53
C ASN A 30 -2.87 23.23 -1.39
N HIS A 31 -1.94 23.57 -0.48
CA HIS A 31 -2.19 24.37 0.71
C HIS A 31 -3.34 23.83 1.60
N ASP A 32 -3.55 22.51 1.61
CA ASP A 32 -4.70 21.85 2.26
C ASP A 32 -4.29 20.96 3.45
N VAL A 33 -3.07 21.14 3.95
CA VAL A 33 -2.50 20.37 5.06
C VAL A 33 -3.44 20.41 6.27
N SER A 34 -3.97 19.24 6.61
CA SER A 34 -4.84 19.05 7.76
C SER A 34 -4.36 17.84 8.55
N SER A 35 -4.05 18.05 9.83
CA SER A 35 -3.63 16.97 10.73
C SER A 35 -4.71 15.89 10.89
N VAL A 36 -5.99 16.24 10.68
CA VAL A 36 -7.08 15.26 10.69
C VAL A 36 -6.96 14.34 9.47
N LYS A 37 -6.89 14.91 8.25
CA LYS A 37 -6.74 14.14 7.00
C LYS A 37 -5.47 13.26 7.02
N MET A 38 -4.36 13.82 7.47
CA MET A 38 -3.08 13.10 7.54
C MET A 38 -3.13 11.94 8.55
N ARG A 39 -3.77 12.14 9.70
CA ARG A 39 -3.94 11.08 10.71
C ARG A 39 -4.88 9.98 10.21
N GLU A 40 -5.97 10.35 9.53
CA GLU A 40 -6.86 9.38 8.88
C GLU A 40 -6.11 8.57 7.83
N GLY A 41 -5.32 9.20 6.96
CA GLY A 41 -4.47 8.50 5.99
C GLY A 41 -3.49 7.53 6.67
N LEU A 42 -2.86 7.96 7.76
CA LEU A 42 -1.98 7.11 8.58
C LEU A 42 -2.71 5.91 9.20
N TYR A 43 -3.96 6.05 9.66
CA TYR A 43 -4.71 4.91 10.21
C TYR A 43 -5.00 3.85 9.14
N HIS A 44 -5.39 4.26 7.93
CA HIS A 44 -5.64 3.32 6.83
C HIS A 44 -4.36 2.56 6.47
N LYS A 45 -3.22 3.27 6.41
CA LYS A 45 -1.91 2.64 6.14
C LYS A 45 -1.39 1.78 7.29
N GLY A 46 -1.61 2.22 8.52
CA GLY A 46 -1.28 1.47 9.72
C GLY A 46 -2.03 0.14 9.80
N ALA A 47 -3.26 0.08 9.26
CA ALA A 47 -4.00 -1.18 9.15
C ALA A 47 -3.26 -2.20 8.28
N TYR A 48 -2.54 -1.79 7.23
CA TYR A 48 -1.72 -2.71 6.43
C TYR A 48 -0.56 -3.34 7.21
N ILE A 49 0.02 -2.61 8.16
CA ILE A 49 1.04 -3.17 9.06
C ILE A 49 0.42 -4.28 9.93
N VAL A 50 -0.79 -4.05 10.44
CA VAL A 50 -1.51 -5.06 11.22
C VAL A 50 -1.89 -6.27 10.36
N VAL A 51 -2.29 -6.06 9.10
CA VAL A 51 -2.55 -7.14 8.13
C VAL A 51 -1.30 -7.99 7.91
N MET A 52 -0.13 -7.37 7.72
CA MET A 52 1.14 -8.10 7.58
C MET A 52 1.51 -8.88 8.84
N ALA A 53 1.32 -8.29 10.02
CA ALA A 53 1.55 -9.00 11.29
C ALA A 53 0.59 -10.18 11.46
N LEU A 54 -0.68 -10.03 11.05
CA LEU A 54 -1.66 -11.10 11.09
C LEU A 54 -1.30 -12.23 10.11
N ALA A 55 -0.87 -11.88 8.89
CA ALA A 55 -0.42 -12.85 7.90
C ALA A 55 0.74 -13.71 8.44
N GLU A 56 1.72 -13.06 9.07
CA GLU A 56 2.86 -13.71 9.72
C GLU A 56 2.44 -14.69 10.81
N VAL A 57 1.52 -14.27 11.70
CA VAL A 57 1.01 -15.11 12.79
C VAL A 57 0.27 -16.32 12.24
N ILE A 58 -0.58 -16.14 11.23
CA ILE A 58 -1.35 -17.25 10.65
C ILE A 58 -0.40 -18.24 9.96
N GLU A 59 0.52 -17.77 9.13
CA GLU A 59 1.48 -18.62 8.41
C GLU A 59 2.34 -19.44 9.38
N HIS A 60 2.84 -18.83 10.46
CA HIS A 60 3.57 -19.56 11.51
C HIS A 60 2.69 -20.55 12.28
N ALA A 61 1.43 -20.19 12.57
CA ALA A 61 0.50 -21.08 13.26
C ALA A 61 0.16 -22.34 12.45
N GLN A 62 0.13 -22.25 11.12
CA GLN A 62 -0.10 -23.41 10.26
C GLN A 62 0.98 -24.49 10.43
N HIS A 63 2.24 -24.09 10.63
CA HIS A 63 3.34 -25.02 10.91
C HIS A 63 3.25 -25.66 12.29
N ALA A 64 2.62 -25.00 13.26
CA ALA A 64 2.47 -25.51 14.61
C ALA A 64 1.27 -26.44 14.79
N ILE A 65 0.20 -26.26 14.00
CA ILE A 65 -1.09 -26.94 14.19
C ILE A 65 -1.26 -28.17 13.27
N ASP A 66 -0.32 -28.42 12.35
CA ASP A 66 -0.35 -29.50 11.33
C ASP A 66 -1.75 -29.71 10.73
N LEU A 67 -2.16 -28.76 9.89
CA LEU A 67 -3.46 -28.76 9.22
C LEU A 67 -3.53 -29.73 8.03
N GLY A 68 -2.44 -30.45 7.70
CA GLY A 68 -2.30 -31.27 6.50
C GLY A 68 -2.06 -30.46 5.20
N PHE A 69 -1.97 -29.13 5.30
CA PHE A 69 -1.58 -28.22 4.22
C PHE A 69 -1.07 -26.89 4.79
N SER A 70 -0.22 -26.19 4.03
CA SER A 70 0.27 -24.84 4.35
C SER A 70 0.10 -23.93 3.14
N VAL A 71 -0.31 -22.68 3.38
CA VAL A 71 -0.52 -21.69 2.32
C VAL A 71 0.37 -20.49 2.60
N PRO A 72 1.13 -19.98 1.61
CA PRO A 72 1.90 -18.76 1.80
C PRO A 72 0.97 -17.55 1.83
N ILE A 73 0.88 -16.86 2.97
CA ILE A 73 -0.06 -15.74 3.19
C ILE A 73 0.68 -14.40 3.17
N VAL A 74 1.88 -14.34 3.73
CA VAL A 74 2.70 -13.13 3.86
C VAL A 74 3.02 -12.54 2.49
N VAL A 75 3.48 -13.36 1.54
CA VAL A 75 3.86 -12.89 0.21
C VAL A 75 2.66 -12.33 -0.58
N PRO A 76 1.51 -13.04 -0.71
CA PRO A 76 0.33 -12.47 -1.37
C PRO A 76 -0.20 -11.20 -0.70
N ALA A 77 -0.22 -11.13 0.64
CA ALA A 77 -0.63 -9.93 1.36
C ALA A 77 0.28 -8.74 1.02
N ALA A 78 1.60 -8.94 0.98
CA ALA A 78 2.54 -7.90 0.61
C ALA A 78 2.39 -7.44 -0.84
N VAL A 79 2.14 -8.36 -1.78
CA VAL A 79 1.88 -8.03 -3.18
C VAL A 79 0.63 -7.15 -3.29
N TYR A 80 -0.46 -7.54 -2.62
CA TYR A 80 -1.69 -6.75 -2.60
C TYR A 80 -1.45 -5.32 -2.07
N ILE A 81 -0.83 -5.19 -0.91
CA ILE A 81 -0.55 -3.89 -0.29
C ILE A 81 0.37 -3.05 -1.19
N THR A 82 1.42 -3.66 -1.76
CA THR A 82 2.34 -2.97 -2.67
C THR A 82 1.62 -2.39 -3.88
N LEU A 83 0.69 -3.14 -4.49
CA LEU A 83 -0.12 -2.65 -5.60
C LEU A 83 -1.01 -1.49 -5.18
N THR A 84 -1.70 -1.61 -4.03
CA THR A 84 -2.57 -0.55 -3.50
C THR A 84 -1.79 0.74 -3.21
N GLU A 85 -0.64 0.64 -2.55
CA GLU A 85 0.23 1.79 -2.27
C GLU A 85 0.81 2.38 -3.57
N THR A 86 1.13 1.54 -4.57
CA THR A 86 1.57 2.02 -5.89
C THR A 86 0.51 2.88 -6.55
N THR A 87 -0.76 2.46 -6.54
CA THR A 87 -1.87 3.26 -7.09
C THR A 87 -1.98 4.59 -6.36
N SER A 88 -1.91 4.61 -5.02
CA SER A 88 -2.01 5.85 -4.25
C SER A 88 -0.85 6.82 -4.51
N ILE A 89 0.38 6.29 -4.63
CA ILE A 89 1.57 7.09 -4.97
C ILE A 89 1.39 7.74 -6.34
N ILE A 90 0.91 6.97 -7.32
CA ILE A 90 0.69 7.44 -8.68
C ILE A 90 -0.37 8.56 -8.71
N GLU A 91 -1.47 8.43 -7.97
CA GLU A 91 -2.47 9.49 -7.81
C GLU A 91 -1.86 10.76 -7.19
N ASN A 92 -1.11 10.61 -6.10
CA ASN A 92 -0.44 11.73 -5.43
C ASN A 92 0.56 12.44 -6.36
N LEU A 93 1.35 11.68 -7.12
CA LEU A 93 2.31 12.23 -8.09
C LEU A 93 1.62 12.94 -9.26
N GLY A 94 0.49 12.43 -9.74
CA GLY A 94 -0.30 13.09 -10.77
C GLY A 94 -0.82 14.46 -10.31
N GLU A 95 -1.33 14.55 -9.09
CA GLU A 95 -1.75 15.84 -8.52
C GLU A 95 -0.56 16.80 -8.29
N ILE A 96 0.60 16.28 -7.88
CA ILE A 96 1.82 17.09 -7.69
C ILE A 96 2.35 17.61 -9.02
N ASN A 97 2.46 16.76 -10.04
CA ASN A 97 2.98 17.11 -11.36
C ASN A 97 1.96 16.77 -12.47
N PRO A 98 1.16 17.74 -12.93
CA PRO A 98 0.16 17.55 -13.97
C PRO A 98 0.72 17.02 -15.30
N GLU A 99 2.00 17.25 -15.62
CA GLU A 99 2.62 16.70 -16.84
C GLU A 99 2.70 15.17 -16.79
N LEU A 100 2.80 14.59 -15.58
CA LEU A 100 2.73 13.14 -15.40
C LEU A 100 1.33 12.60 -15.71
N GLN A 101 0.26 13.36 -15.43
CA GLN A 101 -1.13 12.94 -15.72
C GLN A 101 -1.37 12.69 -17.22
N GLY A 102 -0.67 13.42 -18.09
CA GLY A 102 -0.71 13.21 -19.54
C GLY A 102 0.19 12.09 -20.05
N SER A 103 1.00 11.48 -19.18
CA SER A 103 1.97 10.46 -19.58
C SER A 103 1.32 9.08 -19.75
N ARG A 104 1.87 8.28 -20.67
CA ARG A 104 1.44 6.88 -20.89
C ARG A 104 1.54 6.03 -19.62
N LEU A 105 2.43 6.39 -18.69
CA LEU A 105 2.63 5.70 -17.42
C LEU A 105 1.37 5.76 -16.56
N LEU A 106 0.79 6.94 -16.35
CA LEU A 106 -0.43 7.12 -15.55
C LEU A 106 -1.66 6.49 -16.22
N THR A 107 -1.70 6.44 -17.56
CA THR A 107 -2.77 5.75 -18.30
C THR A 107 -2.79 4.24 -18.09
N LEU A 108 -1.64 3.60 -17.84
CA LEU A 108 -1.57 2.16 -17.54
C LEU A 108 -2.25 1.80 -16.20
N PHE A 109 -2.38 2.77 -15.29
CA PHE A 109 -2.92 2.58 -13.94
C PHE A 109 -4.29 3.24 -13.74
N ARG A 110 -4.86 3.92 -14.75
CA ARG A 110 -6.24 4.41 -14.70
C ARG A 110 -7.19 3.21 -14.74
N SER A 111 -7.69 2.81 -13.57
CA SER A 111 -8.90 1.99 -13.49
C SER A 111 -10.09 2.84 -13.91
N THR A 112 -10.83 2.39 -14.92
CA THR A 112 -12.13 2.97 -15.29
C THR A 112 -13.08 2.71 -14.12
N LYS A 113 -13.13 3.61 -13.13
CA LYS A 113 -14.29 3.67 -12.23
C LYS A 113 -15.45 4.13 -13.09
N THR A 114 -16.25 3.19 -13.58
CA THR A 114 -17.62 3.47 -13.96
C THR A 114 -18.33 3.90 -12.70
N GLU A 115 -18.66 5.18 -12.59
CA GLU A 115 -19.61 5.67 -11.60
C GLU A 115 -20.94 5.00 -11.92
N GLU A 116 -21.32 4.00 -11.13
CA GLU A 116 -22.71 3.52 -11.11
C GLU A 116 -23.51 4.55 -10.30
N GLU A 117 -24.39 5.28 -11.01
CA GLU A 117 -25.36 6.26 -10.50
C GLU A 117 -26.34 5.69 -9.48
#